data_AF-A0A1F2QCL5-F1
#
_entry.id   AF-A0A1F2QCL5-F1
#
_cell.length_a   1.000
_cell.length_b   1.000
_cell.length_c   1.000
_cell.angle_alpha   90.00
_cell.angle_beta   90.00
_cell.angle_gamma   90.00
#
_symmetry.space_group_name_H-M   'P 1'
#
loop_
_entity.id
_entity.type
_entity.pdbx_description
1 polymer ?
#
loop_
_entity_poly.entity_id
_entity_poly.type
_entity_poly.pdbx_seq_one_letter_code
_entity_poly.pdbx_strand_id
1 'polypeptide(L)'
;MRELGRAINEAVADSDRIAQSISRIKANGYDVFLMLDAVVGLNKRANREAGSQETLMTKQDRRFLKSLKIRLDEEAAAAETDPESRLAITPQDVKFLKSLRIDVDDLR
;
A
#
# COMPACT_ATOMS: atom_id res chain seq x y z
N MET A 1 4.15 18.03 3.14
CA MET A 1 3.94 18.38 1.71
C MET A 1 4.79 19.58 1.31
N ARG A 2 4.58 20.79 1.87
CA ARG A 2 5.40 21.99 1.55
C ARG A 2 6.90 21.81 1.79
N GLU A 3 7.28 21.16 2.88
CA GLU A 3 8.68 20.94 3.25
C GLU A 3 9.41 19.97 2.30
N LEU A 4 8.72 18.90 1.86
CA LEU A 4 9.25 17.98 0.85
C LEU A 4 9.48 18.71 -0.49
N GLY A 5 8.51 19.52 -0.93
CA GLY A 5 8.66 20.32 -2.14
C GLY A 5 9.84 21.29 -2.06
N ARG A 6 10.02 21.95 -0.89
CA ARG A 6 11.18 22.82 -0.64
C ARG A 6 12.49 22.04 -0.68
N ALA A 7 12.58 20.91 0.02
CA ALA A 7 13.77 20.07 0.06
C ALA A 7 14.16 19.53 -1.32
N ILE A 8 13.18 19.16 -2.15
CA ILE A 8 13.43 18.74 -3.53
C ILE A 8 13.94 19.90 -4.37
N ASN A 9 13.33 21.08 -4.25
CA ASN A 9 13.77 22.27 -5.01
C ASN A 9 15.20 22.65 -4.64
N GLU A 10 15.53 22.64 -3.35
CA GLU A 10 16.88 22.91 -2.82
C GLU A 10 17.88 21.83 -3.28
N ALA A 11 17.52 20.55 -3.23
CA ALA A 11 18.35 19.46 -3.73
C ALA A 11 18.60 19.52 -5.25
N VAL A 12 17.64 20.01 -6.02
CA VAL A 12 17.78 20.21 -7.46
C VAL A 12 18.64 21.45 -7.76
N ALA A 13 18.46 22.53 -7.01
CA ALA A 13 19.22 23.77 -7.16
C ALA A 13 20.70 23.59 -6.81
N ASP A 14 21.01 22.82 -5.77
CA ASP A 14 22.38 22.57 -5.29
C ASP A 14 23.07 21.40 -6.04
N SER A 15 22.39 20.76 -7.00
CA SER A 15 22.95 19.62 -7.72
C SER A 15 23.88 20.05 -8.84
N ASP A 16 25.20 19.91 -8.62
CA ASP A 16 26.22 20.14 -9.65
C ASP A 16 25.99 19.33 -10.94
N ARG A 17 25.49 18.10 -10.82
CA ARG A 17 25.19 17.24 -11.98
C ARG A 17 24.09 17.83 -12.85
N ILE A 18 23.05 18.39 -12.24
CA ILE A 18 21.94 19.03 -12.96
C ILE A 18 22.43 20.34 -13.56
N ALA A 19 23.16 21.15 -12.80
CA ALA A 19 23.73 22.41 -13.27
C ALA A 19 24.63 22.22 -14.51
N GLN A 20 25.57 21.27 -14.47
CA GLN A 20 26.43 20.96 -15.61
C GLN A 20 25.65 20.51 -16.84
N SER A 21 24.59 19.72 -16.65
CA SER A 21 23.74 19.26 -17.75
C SER A 21 22.98 20.43 -18.39
N ILE A 22 22.40 21.33 -17.57
CA ILE A 22 21.74 22.56 -18.05
C ILE A 22 22.74 23.46 -18.78
N SER A 23 23.94 23.65 -18.25
CA SER A 23 24.98 24.47 -18.91
C SER A 23 25.38 23.92 -20.27
N ARG A 24 25.50 22.58 -20.42
CA ARG A 24 25.76 21.96 -21.73
C ARG A 24 24.61 22.21 -22.70
N ILE A 25 23.36 22.08 -22.25
CA ILE A 25 22.18 22.34 -23.09
C ILE A 25 22.15 23.81 -23.53
N LYS A 26 22.38 24.75 -22.59
CA LYS A 26 22.47 26.19 -22.90
C LYS A 26 23.61 26.52 -23.86
N ALA A 27 24.77 25.88 -23.73
CA ALA A 27 25.91 26.08 -24.63
C ALA A 27 25.63 25.65 -26.08
N ASN A 28 24.64 24.76 -26.29
CA ASN A 28 24.17 24.39 -27.63
C ASN A 28 23.10 25.35 -28.18
N GLY A 29 22.85 26.48 -27.51
CA GLY A 29 21.92 27.52 -27.97
C GLY A 29 20.46 27.34 -27.54
N TYR A 30 20.17 26.40 -26.63
CA TYR A 30 18.82 26.16 -26.13
C TYR A 30 18.53 26.99 -24.87
N ASP A 31 17.32 27.54 -24.77
CA ASP A 31 16.82 28.10 -23.51
C ASP A 31 16.17 27.00 -22.66
N VAL A 32 16.48 26.98 -21.37
CA VAL A 32 16.14 25.86 -20.47
C VAL A 32 15.28 26.36 -19.33
N PHE A 33 14.07 25.84 -19.26
CA PHE A 33 13.15 25.98 -18.13
C PHE A 33 12.90 24.61 -17.51
N LEU A 34 12.97 24.51 -16.18
CA LEU A 34 12.77 23.26 -15.45
C LEU A 34 11.48 23.34 -14.64
N MET A 35 10.58 22.38 -14.89
CA MET A 35 9.36 22.16 -14.11
C MET A 35 9.37 20.74 -13.58
N LEU A 36 9.10 20.57 -12.28
CA LEU A 36 9.13 19.27 -11.62
C LEU A 36 7.76 18.92 -11.04
N ASP A 37 7.02 18.07 -11.74
CA ASP A 37 5.78 17.49 -11.25
C ASP A 37 6.04 16.07 -10.73
N ALA A 38 5.87 15.87 -9.43
CA ALA A 38 6.05 14.58 -8.77
C ALA A 38 4.81 14.22 -7.94
N VAL A 39 4.25 13.04 -8.18
CA VAL A 39 3.15 12.48 -7.37
C VAL A 39 3.75 11.66 -6.23
N VAL A 40 3.55 12.08 -4.99
CA VAL A 40 4.11 11.42 -3.81
C VAL A 40 3.03 10.66 -3.06
N GLY A 41 3.06 9.33 -3.16
CA GLY A 41 2.21 8.43 -2.38
C GLY A 41 2.76 8.24 -0.97
N LEU A 42 1.96 8.55 0.05
CA LEU A 42 2.31 8.30 1.44
C LEU A 42 1.61 7.02 1.91
N ASN A 43 2.39 6.02 2.36
CA ASN A 43 1.85 4.86 3.05
C ASN A 43 2.26 4.91 4.52
N LYS A 44 1.29 5.11 5.43
CA LYS A 44 1.56 5.24 6.85
C LYS A 44 1.91 3.86 7.39
N ARG A 45 3.20 3.63 7.62
CA ARG A 45 3.66 2.46 8.37
C ARG A 45 3.28 2.71 9.82
N ALA A 46 2.22 2.04 10.30
CA ALA A 46 1.92 2.03 11.71
C ALA A 46 3.16 1.53 12.46
N ASN A 47 3.57 2.30 13.47
CA ASN A 47 4.72 2.02 14.30
C ASN A 47 4.64 0.57 14.78
N ARG A 48 5.60 -0.28 14.37
CA ARG A 48 5.71 -1.66 14.83
C ARG A 48 6.47 -1.66 16.17
N GLU A 49 5.95 -0.89 17.12
CA GLU A 49 6.27 -0.94 18.54
C GLU A 49 4.95 -1.00 19.32
N ALA A 50 4.17 -2.02 18.99
CA ALA A 50 3.15 -2.67 19.82
C ALA A 50 2.65 -3.84 18.98
N GLY A 51 2.82 -5.06 19.47
CA GLY A 51 2.27 -6.24 18.83
C GLY A 51 0.74 -6.16 18.80
N SER A 52 0.19 -5.65 17.71
CA SER A 52 -1.16 -5.92 17.25
C SER A 52 -1.36 -5.21 15.92
N GLN A 53 -1.46 -5.98 14.84
CA GLN A 53 -2.09 -5.50 13.60
C GLN A 53 -3.57 -5.21 13.88
N GLU A 54 -3.85 -4.11 14.58
CA GLU A 54 -5.13 -3.46 14.45
C GLU A 54 -5.02 -2.52 13.24
N THR A 55 -5.10 -3.11 12.05
CA THR A 55 -5.89 -2.46 10.99
C THR A 55 -7.14 -1.92 11.66
N LEU A 56 -7.38 -0.61 11.53
CA LEU A 56 -8.48 0.16 12.10
C LEU A 56 -9.83 -0.55 11.91
N MET A 57 -10.09 -1.57 12.70
CA MET A 57 -11.25 -2.43 12.62
C MET A 57 -12.34 -1.70 13.36
N THR A 58 -13.31 -1.23 12.59
CA THR A 58 -14.48 -0.60 13.19
C THR A 58 -15.26 -1.67 13.97
N LYS A 59 -16.12 -1.24 14.92
CA LYS A 59 -17.00 -2.17 15.65
C LYS A 59 -17.88 -3.00 14.71
N GLN A 60 -18.16 -2.48 13.52
CA GLN A 60 -18.92 -3.14 12.48
C GLN A 60 -18.12 -4.30 11.85
N ASP A 61 -16.83 -4.09 11.58
CA ASP A 61 -15.96 -5.11 10.99
C ASP A 61 -15.80 -6.31 11.95
N ARG A 62 -15.68 -6.05 13.25
CA ARG A 62 -15.64 -7.12 14.27
C ARG A 62 -16.93 -7.93 14.32
N ARG A 63 -18.10 -7.30 14.18
CA ARG A 63 -19.39 -8.01 14.12
C ARG A 63 -19.52 -8.84 12.83
N PHE A 64 -19.03 -8.30 11.72
CA PHE A 64 -19.04 -8.98 10.43
C PHE A 64 -18.15 -10.22 10.45
N LEU A 65 -16.90 -10.12 10.92
CA LEU A 65 -16.00 -11.28 11.03
C LEU A 65 -16.53 -12.35 12.00
N LYS A 66 -17.19 -11.93 13.10
CA LYS A 66 -17.86 -12.86 14.01
C LYS A 66 -19.02 -13.61 13.34
N SER A 67 -19.76 -12.93 12.45
CA SER A 67 -20.81 -13.57 11.64
C SER A 67 -20.23 -14.53 10.58
N LEU A 68 -19.02 -14.25 10.09
CA LEU A 68 -18.28 -15.13 9.17
C LEU A 68 -17.53 -16.28 9.86
N LYS A 69 -17.66 -16.45 11.19
CA LYS A 69 -16.95 -17.47 12.00
C LYS A 69 -15.42 -17.45 11.89
N ILE A 70 -14.81 -16.32 11.50
CA ILE A 70 -13.35 -16.19 11.48
C ILE A 70 -12.90 -15.89 12.91
N ARG A 71 -12.28 -16.86 13.59
CA ARG A 71 -11.70 -16.64 14.93
C ARG A 71 -10.34 -15.96 14.77
N LEU A 72 -10.20 -14.76 15.34
CA LEU A 72 -8.90 -14.14 15.61
C LEU A 72 -8.56 -14.36 17.09
N ASP A 73 -8.39 -15.61 17.48
CA ASP A 73 -7.71 -15.93 18.74
C ASP A 73 -6.36 -16.52 18.36
N GLU A 74 -5.30 -15.73 18.56
CA GLU A 74 -3.91 -16.07 18.25
C GLU A 74 -3.33 -17.04 19.31
N GLU A 75 -4.08 -18.08 19.64
CA GLU A 75 -3.67 -19.16 20.53
C GLU A 75 -3.97 -20.54 19.90
N ALA A 76 -3.94 -20.61 18.57
CA ALA A 76 -4.08 -21.83 17.78
C ALA A 76 -2.85 -22.11 16.89
N ALA A 77 -1.66 -21.73 17.37
CA ALA A 77 -0.40 -22.13 16.73
C ALA A 77 0.07 -23.54 17.15
N ALA A 78 -0.76 -24.33 17.84
CA ALA A 78 -0.47 -25.72 18.14
C ALA A 78 -1.73 -26.57 18.03
N ALA A 79 -1.61 -27.64 17.23
CA ALA A 79 -2.52 -28.77 17.08
C ALA A 79 -3.63 -28.66 16.01
N GLU A 80 -3.32 -29.38 14.92
CA GLU A 80 -4.24 -30.13 14.04
C GLU A 80 -5.03 -29.35 12.98
N THR A 81 -4.47 -29.38 11.76
CA THR A 81 -5.16 -29.11 10.51
C THR A 81 -6.27 -30.15 10.31
N ASP A 82 -7.45 -29.88 10.84
CA ASP A 82 -8.65 -30.67 10.58
C ASP A 82 -9.04 -30.55 9.09
N PRO A 83 -9.05 -31.64 8.30
CA PRO A 83 -9.37 -31.59 6.87
C PRO A 83 -10.81 -31.14 6.57
N GLU A 84 -11.67 -31.06 7.60
CA GLU A 84 -13.05 -30.56 7.50
C GLU A 84 -13.14 -29.02 7.35
N SER A 85 -12.06 -28.27 7.59
CA SER A 85 -12.06 -26.81 7.38
C SER A 85 -11.78 -26.40 5.92
N ARG A 86 -12.09 -27.26 4.94
CA ARG A 86 -12.18 -26.82 3.53
C ARG A 86 -13.42 -25.96 3.41
N LEU A 87 -13.23 -24.64 3.50
CA LEU A 87 -14.28 -23.65 3.27
C LEU A 87 -14.93 -23.94 1.91
N ALA A 88 -16.15 -24.46 1.90
CA ALA A 88 -16.90 -24.72 0.68
C ALA A 88 -17.33 -23.38 0.09
N ILE A 89 -16.55 -22.86 -0.86
CA ILE A 89 -16.85 -21.61 -1.55
C ILE A 89 -18.14 -21.82 -2.36
N THR A 90 -19.20 -21.08 -2.00
CA THR A 90 -20.47 -21.15 -2.72
C THR A 90 -20.45 -20.22 -3.95
N PRO A 91 -21.34 -20.42 -4.94
CA PRO A 91 -21.44 -19.52 -6.09
C PRO A 91 -21.77 -18.07 -5.73
N GLN A 92 -22.41 -17.84 -4.57
CA GLN A 92 -22.69 -16.51 -4.05
C GLN A 92 -21.44 -15.84 -3.51
N ASP A 93 -20.56 -16.59 -2.84
CA ASP A 93 -19.29 -16.09 -2.32
C ASP A 93 -18.37 -15.64 -3.45
N VAL A 94 -18.34 -16.36 -4.58
CA VAL A 94 -17.57 -15.96 -5.78
C VAL A 94 -18.05 -14.61 -6.32
N LYS A 95 -19.37 -14.38 -6.41
CA LYS A 95 -19.92 -13.09 -6.87
C LYS A 95 -19.57 -11.96 -5.91
N PHE A 96 -19.62 -12.22 -4.62
CA PHE A 96 -19.25 -11.26 -3.58
C PHE A 96 -17.76 -10.90 -3.63
N LEU A 97 -16.87 -11.89 -3.74
CA LEU A 97 -15.43 -11.67 -3.85
C LEU A 97 -15.05 -10.91 -5.13
N LYS A 98 -15.72 -11.22 -6.26
CA LYS A 98 -15.57 -10.45 -7.51
C LYS A 98 -16.04 -9.00 -7.37
N SER A 99 -17.09 -8.74 -6.58
CA SER A 99 -17.54 -7.36 -6.28
C SER A 99 -16.52 -6.57 -5.45
N LEU A 100 -15.74 -7.26 -4.62
CA LEU A 100 -14.64 -6.70 -3.84
C LEU A 100 -13.32 -6.64 -4.62
N ARG A 101 -13.33 -6.98 -5.92
CA ARG A 101 -12.15 -6.98 -6.79
C ARG A 101 -11.06 -7.96 -6.33
N ILE A 102 -11.47 -9.01 -5.63
CA ILE A 102 -10.61 -10.11 -5.20
C ILE A 102 -10.73 -11.20 -6.25
N ASP A 103 -9.63 -11.49 -6.93
CA ASP A 103 -9.57 -12.57 -7.91
C ASP A 103 -9.56 -13.92 -7.18
N VAL A 104 -10.56 -14.75 -7.47
CA VAL A 104 -10.77 -16.07 -6.87
C VAL A 104 -10.38 -17.20 -7.84
N ASP A 105 -9.98 -16.85 -9.05
CA ASP A 105 -9.78 -17.79 -10.15
C ASP A 105 -8.46 -18.61 -10.00
N ASP A 106 -7.59 -18.26 -9.03
CA ASP A 106 -6.32 -18.94 -8.73
C ASP A 106 -6.42 -20.05 -7.65
N LEU A 107 -7.61 -20.31 -7.10
CA LEU A 107 -7.79 -21.25 -5.96
C LEU A 107 -8.25 -22.67 -6.36
N ARG A 108 -7.98 -23.10 -7.60
CA ARG A 108 -8.34 -24.44 -8.10
C ARG A 108 -7.30 -25.51 -7.80
#